data_AF-A0ABD7QSC6-F1
#
_entry.id   AF-A0ABD7QSC6-F1
#
_cell.length_a   1.000
_cell.length_b   1.000
_cell.length_c   1.000
_cell.angle_alpha   90.00
_cell.angle_beta   90.00
_cell.angle_gamma   90.00
#
_symmetry.space_group_name_H-M   'P 1'
#
loop_
_entity.id
_entity.type
_entity.pdbx_description
1 polymer ?
#
loop_
_entity_poly.entity_id
_entity_poly.type
_entity_poly.pdbx_seq_one_letter_code
_entity_poly.pdbx_strand_id
1 'polypeptide(L)'
;MTFAATRPILDQLGYTIRYVQLPGETLHEPPVEGALRVVPAEASDEFALEVVDYGTARRLATARGEEDAVEMLRRFLNRPFPAPRDIARHELDGLRDRAASTYPQLAQQVSQVGEQGLTIQIPAGVPVDRIGGPDGYLLHPLDTPLPSRSLPPHVAGVPETHRYLVERPFMVNVRFVQPWFEQPGGALRFQIADPTVTVRDLVVDGALARLRVV
;
A
#
# COMPACT_ATOMS: atom_id res chain seq x y z
N MET A 1 -8.94 -15.57 -21.73
CA MET A 1 -9.03 -16.32 -20.44
C MET A 1 -10.08 -15.63 -19.56
N THR A 2 -10.94 -16.35 -18.85
CA THR A 2 -12.00 -15.75 -18.01
C THR A 2 -11.54 -15.50 -16.57
N PHE A 3 -12.24 -14.66 -15.81
CA PHE A 3 -12.02 -14.45 -14.39
C PHE A 3 -12.14 -15.75 -13.59
N ALA A 4 -13.19 -16.53 -13.85
CA ALA A 4 -13.40 -17.82 -13.20
C ALA A 4 -12.25 -18.82 -13.46
N ALA A 5 -11.70 -18.83 -14.68
CA ALA A 5 -10.54 -19.65 -15.02
C ALA A 5 -9.22 -19.11 -14.42
N THR A 6 -9.17 -17.82 -14.07
CA THR A 6 -7.98 -17.16 -13.52
C THR A 6 -7.82 -17.37 -12.02
N ARG A 7 -8.92 -17.46 -11.26
CA ARG A 7 -8.92 -17.64 -9.80
C ARG A 7 -8.02 -18.81 -9.32
N PRO A 8 -8.12 -20.04 -9.85
CA PRO A 8 -7.24 -21.14 -9.43
C PRO A 8 -5.74 -20.85 -9.63
N ILE A 9 -5.39 -20.08 -10.67
CA ILE A 9 -3.99 -19.69 -10.95
C ILE A 9 -3.50 -18.71 -9.89
N LEU A 10 -4.31 -17.69 -9.57
CA LEU A 10 -4.00 -16.72 -8.52
C LEU A 10 -3.82 -17.39 -7.15
N ASP A 11 -4.66 -18.38 -6.82
CA ASP A 11 -4.55 -19.13 -5.56
C ASP A 11 -3.25 -19.93 -5.48
N GLN A 12 -2.85 -20.58 -6.57
CA GLN A 12 -1.55 -21.28 -6.65
C GLN A 12 -0.36 -20.33 -6.47
N LEU A 13 -0.50 -19.06 -6.88
CA LEU A 13 0.50 -18.02 -6.72
C LEU A 13 0.43 -17.33 -5.34
N GLY A 14 -0.50 -17.73 -4.47
CA GLY A 14 -0.70 -17.16 -3.13
C GLY A 14 -1.53 -15.86 -3.11
N TYR A 15 -2.01 -15.40 -4.26
CA TYR A 15 -2.86 -14.22 -4.39
C TYR A 15 -4.33 -14.57 -4.12
N THR A 16 -4.65 -15.08 -2.93
CA THR A 16 -6.03 -15.50 -2.58
C THR A 16 -7.04 -14.36 -2.76
N ILE A 17 -8.34 -14.67 -2.68
CA ILE A 17 -9.42 -13.67 -2.81
C ILE A 17 -9.27 -12.45 -1.88
N ARG A 18 -8.53 -12.59 -0.77
CA ARG A 18 -8.21 -11.48 0.14
C ARG A 18 -7.27 -10.44 -0.45
N TYR A 19 -6.36 -10.86 -1.33
CA TYR A 19 -5.35 -10.00 -1.96
C TYR A 19 -5.77 -9.54 -3.34
N VAL A 20 -6.47 -10.40 -4.09
CA VAL A 20 -6.92 -10.11 -5.45
C VAL A 20 -8.35 -10.61 -5.64
N GLN A 21 -9.29 -9.68 -5.75
CA GLN A 21 -10.70 -9.96 -6.01
C GLN A 21 -11.03 -9.78 -7.51
N LEU A 22 -11.69 -10.76 -8.11
CA LEU A 22 -12.19 -10.70 -9.48
C LEU A 22 -13.72 -10.51 -9.52
N PRO A 23 -14.29 -10.02 -10.64
CA PRO A 23 -15.74 -9.90 -10.80
C PRO A 23 -16.47 -11.23 -10.61
N GLY A 24 -17.60 -11.18 -9.90
CA GLY A 24 -18.43 -12.36 -9.61
C GLY A 24 -18.00 -13.17 -8.38
N GLU A 25 -16.89 -12.82 -7.73
CA GLU A 25 -16.43 -13.50 -6.52
C GLU A 25 -17.10 -12.95 -5.25
N THR A 26 -17.44 -13.86 -4.33
CA THR A 26 -17.97 -13.51 -3.01
C THR A 26 -16.85 -13.56 -1.97
N LEU A 27 -16.63 -12.46 -1.26
CA LEU A 27 -15.69 -12.42 -0.14
C LEU A 27 -16.28 -13.16 1.08
N HIS A 28 -15.56 -14.16 1.57
CA HIS A 28 -15.90 -14.88 2.81
C HIS A 28 -15.20 -14.31 4.04
N GLU A 29 -14.20 -13.46 3.83
CA GLU A 29 -13.46 -12.74 4.86
C GLU A 29 -13.05 -11.36 4.30
N PRO A 30 -12.75 -10.38 5.16
CA PRO A 30 -12.34 -9.06 4.69
C PRO A 30 -11.03 -9.09 3.88
N PRO A 31 -10.95 -8.30 2.79
CA PRO A 31 -9.72 -8.15 2.02
C PRO A 31 -8.63 -7.51 2.88
N VAL A 32 -7.36 -7.76 2.54
CA VAL A 32 -6.26 -7.07 3.21
C VAL A 32 -6.23 -5.60 2.80
N GLU A 33 -5.69 -4.74 3.66
CA GLU A 33 -5.36 -3.39 3.24
C GLU A 33 -4.37 -3.44 2.09
N GLY A 34 -4.67 -2.74 0.98
CA GLY A 34 -3.86 -2.77 -0.24
C GLY A 34 -4.22 -3.93 -1.17
N ALA A 35 -5.37 -4.58 -0.96
CA ALA A 35 -5.88 -5.57 -1.89
C ALA A 35 -6.18 -4.95 -3.26
N LEU A 36 -5.91 -5.73 -4.30
CA LEU A 36 -6.30 -5.43 -5.66
C LEU A 36 -7.72 -5.96 -5.91
N ARG A 37 -8.46 -5.26 -6.77
CA ARG A 37 -9.71 -5.76 -7.32
C ARG A 37 -9.86 -5.37 -8.76
N VAL A 38 -10.45 -6.26 -9.55
CA VAL A 38 -10.96 -5.93 -10.88
C VAL A 38 -12.46 -5.69 -10.75
N VAL A 39 -12.93 -4.53 -11.19
CA VAL A 39 -14.35 -4.12 -11.10
C VAL A 39 -14.85 -3.62 -12.44
N PRO A 40 -16.16 -3.75 -12.75
CA PRO A 40 -16.75 -3.07 -13.89
C PRO A 40 -16.55 -1.54 -13.81
N ALA A 41 -16.23 -0.92 -14.94
CA ALA A 41 -16.08 0.54 -15.08
C ALA A 41 -17.35 1.18 -15.69
N GLU A 42 -17.28 2.46 -16.06
CA GLU A 42 -18.45 3.24 -16.49
C GLU A 42 -19.02 2.77 -17.84
N ALA A 43 -18.17 2.40 -18.80
CA ALA A 43 -18.63 1.89 -20.08
C ALA A 43 -19.04 0.42 -19.98
N SER A 44 -20.06 0.03 -20.74
CA SER A 44 -20.42 -1.38 -20.92
C SER A 44 -19.22 -2.13 -21.46
N ASP A 45 -18.84 -3.24 -20.83
CA ASP A 45 -17.68 -4.07 -21.16
C ASP A 45 -16.30 -3.45 -20.85
N GLU A 46 -16.23 -2.42 -20.01
CA GLU A 46 -14.96 -1.92 -19.48
C GLU A 46 -14.74 -2.38 -18.03
N PHE A 47 -13.49 -2.68 -17.69
CA PHE A 47 -13.06 -3.06 -16.35
C PHE A 47 -11.92 -2.18 -15.88
N ALA A 48 -11.86 -1.94 -14.57
CA ALA A 48 -10.79 -1.22 -13.91
C ALA A 48 -10.03 -2.13 -12.94
N LEU A 49 -8.70 -2.03 -12.96
CA LEU A 49 -7.86 -2.53 -11.88
C LEU A 49 -7.77 -1.44 -10.81
N GLU A 50 -8.17 -1.77 -9.60
CA GLU A 50 -8.13 -0.87 -8.46
C GLU A 50 -7.32 -1.48 -7.32
N VAL A 51 -6.64 -0.64 -6.56
CA VAL A 51 -6.07 -0.97 -5.24
C VAL A 51 -6.90 -0.29 -4.16
N VAL A 52 -7.18 -0.98 -3.06
CA VAL A 52 -8.04 -0.47 -1.99
C VAL A 52 -7.28 -0.36 -0.69
N ASP A 53 -7.34 0.82 -0.07
CA ASP A 53 -6.68 1.15 1.18
C ASP A 53 -7.65 1.99 2.04
N TYR A 54 -7.95 1.53 3.25
CA TYR A 54 -8.87 2.13 4.21
C TYR A 54 -10.23 2.42 3.57
N GLY A 55 -10.75 1.44 2.81
CA GLY A 55 -12.00 1.54 2.06
C GLY A 55 -11.98 2.51 0.87
N THR A 56 -10.85 3.18 0.60
CA THR A 56 -10.69 4.08 -0.54
C THR A 56 -10.02 3.34 -1.69
N ALA A 57 -10.65 3.36 -2.86
CA ALA A 57 -10.10 2.75 -4.05
C ALA A 57 -9.30 3.76 -4.88
N ARG A 58 -8.18 3.32 -5.44
CA ARG A 58 -7.45 4.02 -6.49
C ARG A 58 -7.44 3.20 -7.75
N ARG A 59 -7.80 3.83 -8.87
CA ARG A 59 -7.76 3.21 -10.20
C ARG A 59 -6.35 3.25 -10.74
N LEU A 60 -5.81 2.08 -11.07
CA LEU A 60 -4.46 1.90 -11.58
C LEU A 60 -4.43 1.84 -13.11
N ALA A 61 -5.40 1.14 -13.70
CA ALA A 61 -5.53 0.97 -15.14
C ALA A 61 -6.96 0.55 -15.52
N THR A 62 -7.29 0.64 -16.82
CA THR A 62 -8.51 0.09 -17.39
C THR A 62 -8.23 -0.81 -18.58
N ALA A 63 -9.17 -1.72 -18.86
CA ALA A 63 -9.14 -2.62 -19.99
C ALA A 63 -10.57 -2.85 -20.50
N ARG A 64 -10.72 -3.20 -21.78
CA ARG A 64 -12.01 -3.52 -22.39
C ARG A 64 -12.14 -5.02 -22.61
N GLY A 65 -13.23 -5.61 -22.15
CA GLY A 65 -13.43 -7.04 -22.18
C GLY A 65 -12.72 -7.77 -21.04
N GLU A 66 -13.28 -8.91 -20.68
CA GLU A 66 -12.80 -9.76 -19.60
C GLU A 66 -11.36 -10.26 -19.83
N GLU A 67 -11.02 -10.63 -21.07
CA GLU A 67 -9.69 -11.18 -21.39
C GLU A 67 -8.57 -10.14 -21.22
N ASP A 68 -8.77 -8.91 -21.70
CA ASP A 68 -7.78 -7.84 -21.53
C ASP A 68 -7.68 -7.41 -20.07
N ALA A 69 -8.78 -7.49 -19.31
CA ALA A 69 -8.76 -7.22 -17.88
C ALA A 69 -7.94 -8.25 -17.09
N VAL A 70 -8.04 -9.52 -17.45
CA VAL A 70 -7.19 -10.60 -16.91
C VAL A 70 -5.73 -10.36 -17.29
N GLU A 71 -5.43 -10.01 -18.54
CA GLU A 71 -4.05 -9.75 -18.96
C GLU A 71 -3.47 -8.48 -18.31
N MET A 72 -4.28 -7.43 -18.11
CA MET A 72 -3.91 -6.24 -17.34
C MET A 72 -3.48 -6.60 -15.92
N LEU A 73 -4.30 -7.38 -15.20
CA LEU A 73 -3.97 -7.87 -13.86
C LEU A 73 -2.70 -8.75 -13.88
N ARG A 74 -2.60 -9.66 -14.83
CA ARG A 74 -1.44 -10.54 -14.99
C ARG A 74 -0.16 -9.76 -15.21
N ARG A 75 -0.18 -8.73 -16.06
CA ARG A 75 0.97 -7.82 -16.27
C ARG A 75 1.34 -7.10 -14.98
N PHE A 76 0.36 -6.63 -14.21
CA PHE A 76 0.61 -5.98 -12.93
C PHE A 76 1.29 -6.94 -11.93
N LEU A 77 0.82 -8.18 -11.80
CA LEU A 77 1.32 -9.15 -10.82
C LEU A 77 2.64 -9.80 -11.22
N ASN A 78 2.90 -10.00 -12.52
CA ASN A 78 4.09 -10.69 -13.03
C ASN A 78 5.35 -9.82 -13.09
N ARG A 79 5.27 -8.55 -12.70
CA ARG A 79 6.46 -7.71 -12.57
C ARG A 79 7.38 -8.35 -11.52
N PRO A 80 8.65 -8.64 -11.86
CA PRO A 80 9.60 -9.18 -10.90
C PRO A 80 9.63 -8.30 -9.66
N PHE A 81 9.23 -8.85 -8.51
CA PHE A 81 9.16 -8.10 -7.27
C PHE A 81 10.46 -8.36 -6.50
N PRO A 82 11.37 -7.36 -6.38
CA PRO A 82 12.65 -7.53 -5.71
C PRO A 82 12.53 -8.19 -4.34
N ALA A 83 13.46 -9.11 -4.06
CA ALA A 83 13.55 -9.77 -2.76
C ALA A 83 13.93 -8.74 -1.67
N PRO A 84 13.49 -8.94 -0.41
CA PRO A 84 13.94 -8.10 0.69
C PRO A 84 15.47 -8.14 0.84
N ARG A 85 16.07 -6.96 1.07
CA ARG A 85 17.46 -6.82 1.48
C ARG A 85 17.58 -7.00 2.99
N ASP A 86 18.60 -7.72 3.40
CA ASP A 86 18.92 -7.87 4.83
C ASP A 86 19.48 -6.59 5.40
N ILE A 87 19.02 -6.24 6.60
CA ILE A 87 19.52 -5.10 7.37
C ILE A 87 19.62 -5.50 8.84
N ALA A 88 20.73 -5.14 9.47
CA ALA A 88 20.90 -5.38 10.89
C ALA A 88 19.97 -4.47 11.70
N ARG A 89 19.40 -4.99 12.79
CA ARG A 89 18.46 -4.21 13.63
C ARG A 89 18.99 -2.83 14.05
N HIS A 90 20.25 -2.77 14.50
CA HIS A 90 20.86 -1.51 14.95
C HIS A 90 21.00 -0.47 13.82
N GLU A 91 21.21 -0.92 12.57
CA GLU A 91 21.29 -0.04 11.41
C GLU A 91 19.90 0.54 11.08
N LEU A 92 18.87 -0.30 11.11
CA LEU A 92 17.49 0.13 10.91
C LEU A 92 17.02 1.08 12.01
N ASP A 93 17.35 0.80 13.27
CA ASP A 93 17.05 1.70 14.40
C ASP A 93 17.75 3.05 14.20
N GLY A 94 19.01 3.08 13.76
CA GLY A 94 19.72 4.33 13.46
C GLY A 94 19.14 5.12 12.28
N LEU A 95 18.56 4.46 11.27
CA LEU A 95 17.79 5.13 10.21
C LEU A 95 16.49 5.71 10.75
N ARG A 96 15.78 4.94 11.57
CA ARG A 96 14.51 5.34 12.19
C ARG A 96 14.69 6.58 13.07
N ASP A 97 15.67 6.56 13.96
CA ASP A 97 15.89 7.62 14.94
C ASP A 97 16.30 8.94 14.25
N ARG A 98 17.12 8.85 13.19
CA ARG A 98 17.45 10.01 12.34
C ARG A 98 16.21 10.59 11.68
N ALA A 99 15.37 9.76 11.05
CA ALA A 99 14.13 10.22 10.43
C ALA A 99 13.16 10.80 11.48
N ALA A 100 13.05 10.17 12.65
CA ALA A 100 12.16 10.59 13.73
C ALA A 100 12.44 12.02 14.23
N SER A 101 13.69 12.46 14.20
CA SER A 101 14.07 13.83 14.58
C SER A 101 13.39 14.92 13.73
N THR A 102 12.95 14.59 12.52
CA THR A 102 12.33 15.52 11.57
C THR A 102 10.79 15.56 11.67
N TYR A 103 10.18 14.52 12.25
CA TYR A 103 8.71 14.39 12.28
C TYR A 103 7.98 15.47 13.10
N PRO A 104 8.51 16.03 14.20
CA PRO A 104 7.85 17.13 14.90
C PRO A 104 7.65 18.37 14.03
N GLN A 105 8.65 18.73 13.23
CA GLN A 105 8.55 19.85 12.30
C GLN A 105 7.55 19.55 11.18
N LEU A 106 7.61 18.34 10.60
CA LEU A 106 6.65 17.92 9.58
C LEU A 106 5.21 17.90 10.13
N ALA A 107 5.02 17.40 11.34
CA ALA A 107 3.73 17.40 12.04
C ALA A 107 3.18 18.82 12.21
N GLN A 108 4.01 19.78 12.64
CA GLN A 108 3.61 21.18 12.75
C GLN A 108 3.17 21.76 11.41
N GLN A 109 3.91 21.48 10.33
CA GLN A 109 3.56 21.93 8.98
C GLN A 109 2.25 21.32 8.48
N VAL A 110 2.04 20.02 8.69
CA VAL A 110 0.79 19.32 8.33
C VAL A 110 -0.39 19.91 9.12
N SER A 111 -0.23 20.17 10.42
CA SER A 111 -1.27 20.81 11.24
C SER A 111 -1.65 22.20 10.73
N GLN A 112 -0.71 22.97 10.19
CA GLN A 112 -0.99 24.30 9.63
C GLN A 112 -1.79 24.25 8.33
N VAL A 113 -1.60 23.22 7.51
CA VAL A 113 -2.34 23.03 6.25
C VAL A 113 -3.73 22.41 6.47
N GLY A 114 -3.89 21.62 7.54
CA GLY A 114 -5.16 20.97 7.88
C GLY A 114 -5.43 19.71 7.05
N GLU A 115 -6.71 19.42 6.80
CA GLU A 115 -7.17 18.13 6.24
C GLU A 115 -6.62 17.81 4.83
N GLN A 116 -6.28 18.83 4.04
CA GLN A 116 -5.70 18.65 2.71
C GLN A 116 -4.33 17.95 2.75
N GLY A 117 -3.63 18.06 3.89
CA GLY A 117 -2.29 17.53 4.05
C GLY A 117 -1.23 18.32 3.31
N LEU A 118 0.02 17.93 3.52
CA LEU A 118 1.19 18.54 2.91
C LEU A 118 1.79 17.60 1.87
N THR A 119 1.90 18.05 0.62
CA THR A 119 2.58 17.28 -0.42
C THR A 119 4.07 17.61 -0.43
N ILE A 120 4.92 16.62 -0.14
CA ILE A 120 6.37 16.75 -0.07
C ILE A 120 7.06 15.65 -0.88
N GLN A 121 8.34 15.84 -1.15
CA GLN A 121 9.21 14.76 -1.58
C GLN A 121 9.80 14.06 -0.34
N ILE A 122 9.50 12.78 -0.14
CA ILE A 122 10.10 12.01 0.96
C ILE A 122 11.58 11.75 0.64
N PRO A 123 12.53 12.10 1.52
CA PRO A 123 13.95 11.96 1.20
C PRO A 123 14.42 10.50 1.28
N ALA A 124 15.49 10.20 0.55
CA ALA A 124 16.19 8.92 0.67
C ALA A 124 16.73 8.72 2.09
N GLY A 125 16.78 7.45 2.53
CA GLY A 125 17.20 7.07 3.88
C GLY A 125 16.08 7.09 4.93
N VAL A 126 14.85 7.50 4.59
CA VAL A 126 13.71 7.41 5.50
C VAL A 126 13.17 5.98 5.52
N PRO A 127 13.17 5.29 6.66
CA PRO A 127 12.52 3.99 6.76
C PRO A 127 11.01 4.16 7.00
N VAL A 128 10.23 3.38 6.27
CA VAL A 128 8.77 3.36 6.33
C VAL A 128 8.26 1.95 6.45
N ASP A 129 7.03 1.78 6.92
CA ASP A 129 6.35 0.50 6.92
C ASP A 129 4.89 0.61 6.48
N ARG A 130 4.29 -0.56 6.30
CA ARG A 130 2.89 -0.74 6.01
C ARG A 130 2.39 -2.02 6.67
N ILE A 131 1.12 -2.01 7.07
CA ILE A 131 0.41 -3.20 7.51
C ILE A 131 -0.69 -3.52 6.49
N GLY A 132 -0.74 -4.75 6.01
CA GLY A 132 -1.59 -5.19 4.90
C GLY A 132 -0.78 -5.81 3.78
N GLY A 133 -1.38 -5.99 2.60
CA GLY A 133 -0.73 -6.54 1.43
C GLY A 133 0.33 -5.59 0.81
N PRO A 134 1.18 -6.11 -0.09
CA PRO A 134 2.34 -5.40 -0.62
C PRO A 134 2.01 -4.32 -1.66
N ASP A 135 0.76 -4.25 -2.12
CA ASP A 135 0.32 -3.47 -3.28
C ASP A 135 -0.34 -2.13 -2.93
N GLY A 136 -0.59 -1.84 -1.64
CA GLY A 136 -1.23 -0.59 -1.24
C GLY A 136 -0.42 0.67 -1.56
N TYR A 137 -0.97 1.82 -1.19
CA TYR A 137 -0.40 3.14 -1.48
C TYR A 137 -0.22 4.02 -0.24
N LEU A 138 -0.53 3.48 0.94
CA LEU A 138 -0.34 4.14 2.23
C LEU A 138 0.83 3.52 2.99
N LEU A 139 1.77 4.38 3.39
CA LEU A 139 2.94 4.08 4.20
C LEU A 139 2.86 4.89 5.51
N HIS A 140 3.57 4.43 6.53
CA HIS A 140 3.76 5.16 7.77
C HIS A 140 5.25 5.24 8.09
N PRO A 141 5.68 6.21 8.92
CA PRO A 141 6.95 6.10 9.61
C PRO A 141 7.14 4.70 10.22
N LEU A 142 8.34 4.14 10.08
CA LEU A 142 8.66 2.82 10.62
C LEU A 142 8.27 2.70 12.11
N ASP A 143 7.70 1.56 12.48
CA ASP A 143 7.27 1.19 13.83
C ASP A 143 6.19 2.11 14.41
N THR A 144 5.40 2.80 13.57
CA THR A 144 4.22 3.55 14.02
C THR A 144 3.27 2.62 14.81
N PRO A 145 2.82 2.97 16.03
CA PRO A 145 1.94 2.12 16.83
C PRO A 145 0.62 1.80 16.15
N LEU A 146 0.13 0.56 16.30
CA LEU A 146 -1.14 0.09 15.70
C LEU A 146 -2.32 1.03 15.98
N PRO A 147 -2.62 1.46 17.23
CA PRO A 147 -3.75 2.35 17.51
C PRO A 147 -3.62 3.73 16.85
N SER A 148 -2.41 4.14 16.49
CA SER A 148 -2.19 5.43 15.81
C SER A 148 -2.46 5.37 14.31
N ARG A 149 -2.66 4.17 13.76
CA ARG A 149 -2.93 3.92 12.34
C ARG A 149 -4.42 3.81 12.00
N SER A 150 -5.30 3.77 13.00
CA SER A 150 -6.75 3.59 12.83
C SER A 150 -7.10 2.46 11.86
N LEU A 151 -6.46 1.30 12.02
CA LEU A 151 -6.63 0.15 11.12
C LEU A 151 -7.92 -0.60 11.44
N PRO A 152 -8.59 -1.23 10.45
CA PRO A 152 -9.75 -2.06 10.71
C PRO A 152 -9.43 -3.21 11.69
N PRO A 153 -10.40 -3.67 12.51
CA PRO A 153 -10.18 -4.72 13.50
C PRO A 153 -9.63 -6.04 12.93
N HIS A 154 -10.03 -6.40 11.70
CA HIS A 154 -9.58 -7.63 11.04
C HIS A 154 -8.08 -7.61 10.69
N VAL A 155 -7.45 -6.43 10.62
CA VAL A 155 -6.02 -6.26 10.37
C VAL A 155 -5.21 -6.34 11.67
N ALA A 156 -5.78 -5.87 12.78
CA ALA A 156 -5.08 -5.75 14.05
C ALA A 156 -4.73 -7.11 14.71
N GLY A 157 -5.48 -8.17 14.40
CA GLY A 157 -5.28 -9.49 15.01
C GLY A 157 -3.99 -10.19 14.60
N VAL A 158 -3.62 -10.13 13.31
CA VAL A 158 -2.37 -10.70 12.76
C VAL A 158 -1.83 -9.74 11.69
N PRO A 159 -1.12 -8.68 12.11
CA PRO A 159 -0.70 -7.63 11.18
C PRO A 159 0.43 -8.12 10.26
N GLU A 160 0.12 -8.31 8.98
CA GLU A 160 1.14 -8.51 7.95
C GLU A 160 1.93 -7.21 7.77
N THR A 161 3.14 -7.15 8.31
CA THR A 161 3.95 -5.93 8.30
C THR A 161 5.06 -6.02 7.25
N HIS A 162 5.09 -5.04 6.36
CA HIS A 162 6.16 -4.85 5.39
C HIS A 162 6.99 -3.62 5.74
N ARG A 163 8.32 -3.75 5.69
CA ARG A 163 9.27 -2.67 5.99
C ARG A 163 10.01 -2.28 4.73
N TYR A 164 10.24 -0.99 4.55
CA TYR A 164 10.93 -0.44 3.39
C TYR A 164 11.92 0.64 3.78
N LEU A 165 12.94 0.83 2.95
CA LEU A 165 13.78 2.02 2.94
C LEU A 165 13.48 2.83 1.69
N VAL A 166 13.31 4.14 1.83
CA VAL A 166 13.33 5.05 0.67
C VAL A 166 14.75 5.11 0.11
N GLU A 167 14.96 4.55 -1.08
CA GLU A 167 16.26 4.54 -1.76
C GLU A 167 16.38 5.76 -2.69
N ARG A 168 15.27 6.21 -3.29
CA ARG A 168 15.21 7.43 -4.10
C ARG A 168 14.01 8.29 -3.71
N PRO A 169 14.12 9.63 -3.73
CA PRO A 169 13.02 10.49 -3.32
C PRO A 169 11.80 10.42 -4.26
N PHE A 170 10.59 10.37 -3.70
CA PHE A 170 9.32 10.39 -4.45
C PHE A 170 8.28 11.27 -3.74
N MET A 171 7.19 11.63 -4.44
CA MET A 171 6.17 12.52 -3.89
C MET A 171 5.17 11.77 -3.02
N VAL A 172 4.91 12.30 -1.82
CA VAL A 172 3.87 11.84 -0.91
C VAL A 172 2.99 13.00 -0.46
N ASN A 173 1.70 12.74 -0.28
CA ASN A 173 0.82 13.60 0.50
C ASN A 173 0.80 13.10 1.95
N VAL A 174 1.22 13.96 2.87
CA VAL A 174 1.33 13.66 4.29
C VAL A 174 0.13 14.21 5.03
N ARG A 175 -0.56 13.36 5.78
CA ARG A 175 -1.71 13.75 6.62
C ARG A 175 -1.65 13.06 7.97
N PHE A 176 -2.34 13.63 8.95
CA PHE A 176 -2.66 12.90 10.16
C PHE A 176 -3.72 11.83 9.87
N VAL A 177 -3.51 10.65 10.45
CA VAL A 177 -4.53 9.61 10.51
C VAL A 177 -5.66 10.09 11.44
N GLN A 178 -6.90 10.07 10.93
CA GLN A 178 -8.07 10.43 11.72
C GLN A 178 -8.46 9.29 12.68
N PRO A 179 -9.06 9.60 13.84
CA PRO A 179 -9.64 8.57 14.71
C PRO A 179 -10.69 7.74 13.96
N TRP A 180 -10.60 6.42 14.04
CA TRP A 180 -11.56 5.49 13.43
C TRP A 180 -11.44 4.11 14.08
N PHE A 181 -12.43 3.22 13.93
CA PHE A 181 -12.43 1.86 14.49
C PHE A 181 -12.08 1.80 15.99
N GLU A 182 -12.61 2.75 16.77
CA GLU A 182 -12.34 2.89 18.21
C GLU A 182 -10.85 3.11 18.54
N GLN A 183 -10.06 3.53 17.56
CA GLN A 183 -8.65 3.85 17.70
C GLN A 183 -8.43 5.36 17.62
N PRO A 184 -7.44 5.89 18.38
CA PRO A 184 -7.20 7.33 18.45
C PRO A 184 -6.62 7.93 17.17
N GLY A 185 -5.95 7.14 16.32
CA GLY A 185 -5.24 7.69 15.16
C GLY A 185 -4.07 8.60 15.59
N GLY A 186 -3.84 9.65 14.81
CA GLY A 186 -2.85 10.69 15.12
C GLY A 186 -1.43 10.44 14.60
N ALA A 187 -1.16 9.31 13.95
CA ALA A 187 0.10 9.14 13.24
C ALA A 187 0.19 10.04 11.99
N LEU A 188 1.41 10.36 11.57
CA LEU A 188 1.64 10.80 10.19
C LEU A 188 1.47 9.61 9.25
N ARG A 189 0.78 9.83 8.14
CA ARG A 189 0.60 8.85 7.07
C ARG A 189 1.12 9.43 5.76
N PHE A 190 1.97 8.67 5.09
CA PHE A 190 2.56 9.01 3.81
C PHE A 190 1.76 8.31 2.72
N GLN A 191 0.88 9.06 2.06
CA GLN A 191 0.14 8.58 0.91
C GLN A 191 0.94 8.87 -0.36
N ILE A 192 1.21 7.87 -1.21
CA ILE A 192 1.85 8.10 -2.52
C ILE A 192 1.03 9.14 -3.30
N ALA A 193 1.68 10.21 -3.77
CA ALA A 193 0.96 11.35 -4.35
C ALA A 193 0.31 11.03 -5.70
N ASP A 194 1.00 10.26 -6.54
CA ASP A 194 0.44 9.77 -7.81
C ASP A 194 -0.62 8.69 -7.52
N PRO A 195 -1.88 8.88 -7.96
CA PRO A 195 -2.96 7.92 -7.70
C PRO A 195 -2.84 6.63 -8.51
N THR A 196 -1.98 6.57 -9.52
CA THR A 196 -1.77 5.39 -10.37
C THR A 196 -0.60 4.52 -9.92
N VAL A 197 0.15 4.97 -8.91
CA VAL A 197 1.37 4.32 -8.39
C VAL A 197 1.09 3.63 -7.05
N THR A 198 1.59 2.42 -6.93
CA THR A 198 1.54 1.56 -5.74
C THR A 198 2.89 1.39 -5.06
N VAL A 199 2.92 0.81 -3.87
CA VAL A 199 4.17 0.37 -3.23
C VAL A 199 4.92 -0.62 -4.12
N ARG A 200 4.23 -1.52 -4.83
CA ARG A 200 4.90 -2.43 -5.77
C ARG A 200 5.63 -1.68 -6.87
N ASP A 201 5.02 -0.65 -7.46
CA ASP A 201 5.66 0.18 -8.49
C ASP A 201 6.97 0.79 -7.99
N LEU A 202 6.93 1.40 -6.81
CA LEU A 202 8.11 2.02 -6.19
C LEU A 202 9.20 1.01 -5.82
N VAL A 203 8.83 -0.24 -5.51
CA VAL A 203 9.85 -1.28 -5.27
C VAL A 203 10.44 -1.77 -6.59
N VAL A 204 9.61 -1.98 -7.61
CA VAL A 204 10.04 -2.43 -8.94
C VAL A 204 10.95 -1.40 -9.61
N ASP A 205 10.67 -0.11 -9.45
CA ASP A 205 11.51 0.97 -10.00
C ASP A 205 12.73 1.32 -9.11
N GLY A 206 12.83 0.73 -7.92
CA GLY A 206 13.93 0.94 -6.97
C GLY A 206 13.88 2.26 -6.20
N ALA A 207 12.75 2.95 -6.12
CA ALA A 207 12.54 4.06 -5.18
C ALA A 207 12.33 3.58 -3.73
N LEU A 208 11.78 2.38 -3.55
CA LEU A 208 11.68 1.68 -2.27
C LEU A 208 12.45 0.36 -2.29
N ALA A 209 13.26 0.10 -1.28
CA ALA A 209 13.82 -1.24 -1.04
C ALA A 209 13.04 -1.94 0.06
N ARG A 210 12.65 -3.20 -0.17
CA ARG A 210 12.08 -4.07 0.88
C ARG A 210 13.18 -4.46 1.86
N LEU A 211 12.84 -4.50 3.15
CA LEU A 211 13.78 -4.84 4.21
C LEU A 211 13.37 -6.13 4.94
N ARG A 212 14.37 -6.96 5.26
CA ARG A 212 14.27 -8.05 6.22
C ARG A 212 15.27 -7.78 7.35
N VAL A 213 14.76 -7.67 8.57
CA VAL A 213 15.62 -7.49 9.73
C VAL A 213 16.25 -8.83 10.07
N VAL A 214 17.58 -8.84 10.17
CA VAL A 214 18.39 -10.01 10.56
C VAL A 214 19.22 -9.75 11.81
#